data_AF-R4YZF0-F1
#
_entry.id   AF-R4YZF0-F1
#
_cell.length_a   1.000
_cell.length_b   1.000
_cell.length_c   1.000
_cell.angle_alpha   90.00
_cell.angle_beta   90.00
_cell.angle_gamma   90.00
#
_symmetry.space_group_name_H-M   'P 1'
#
loop_
_entity.id
_entity.type
_entity.pdbx_description
1 polymer ?
#
loop_
_entity_poly.entity_id
_entity_poly.type
_entity_poly.pdbx_seq_one_letter_code
_entity_poly.pdbx_strand_id
1 'polypeptide(L)'
;MTTSQPHTRGPGSNGDIDRPSVTIDGPALDQTDSHPNADTCEEAVPEEDQPMEAQPTNTVPTNTVPTNTVPGEKPDDIPDRRPGRFRERLEEAWGEARERRQPEEEPGGGEHGDDPEAWARALLQAEDPKEYFDTVSGLARVDQSSVLSPLEFDPDVPFHHPQATYVDPEPQGIETVKLYARTASPIFDTQIAAPFANPMRADMIADIYQRLMLDGRNLALITNHGDIVDIAVVLAGLTTAMCDGRTYGVLEEELAQEDLAEHFNIMVSRMVTTRQAFGIPALSVVANMARTFLSLPQTHSRRRARIDPELVRASNMLMRADLSRYLAQGGQLLAMAASGSQDLSLAANFAARVRNAWQGFRGEDHEGPSMHLQPLYPGTMKIMLECQDVLPLAVCMDPKNPTTQLGSITRVRTEDDCHRVMDWIAAAHQRGTGITTVYHDAEDDLLTNIRAAISR
;
A
#
# COMPACT_ATOMS: atom_id res chain seq x y z
N MET A 1 -1.41 28.90 57.63
CA MET A 1 -2.26 28.78 56.43
C MET A 1 -1.84 27.50 55.72
N THR A 2 -2.84 26.74 55.30
CA THR A 2 -2.90 25.28 55.22
C THR A 2 -2.26 24.66 53.98
N THR A 3 -1.50 23.59 54.20
CA THR A 3 -1.15 22.52 53.26
C THR A 3 -2.03 21.31 53.54
N SER A 4 -2.49 20.55 52.53
CA SER A 4 -2.67 19.08 52.57
C SER A 4 -3.13 18.51 51.23
N GLN A 5 -2.57 17.35 50.92
CA GLN A 5 -2.73 16.47 49.76
C GLN A 5 -3.91 15.44 49.98
N PRO A 6 -4.14 14.47 49.08
CA PRO A 6 -5.43 13.82 48.85
C PRO A 6 -5.69 12.57 49.71
N HIS A 7 -6.95 12.10 49.74
CA HIS A 7 -7.36 10.87 50.40
C HIS A 7 -7.61 9.72 49.42
N THR A 8 -6.81 8.66 49.56
CA THR A 8 -7.12 7.28 49.19
C THR A 8 -7.71 6.52 50.40
N ARG A 9 -8.75 5.70 50.19
CA ARG A 9 -9.08 4.56 51.06
C ARG A 9 -9.83 3.48 50.27
N GLY A 10 -9.29 2.26 50.27
CA GLY A 10 -9.98 1.03 49.87
C GLY A 10 -10.77 0.38 51.04
N PRO A 11 -10.94 -0.97 51.07
CA PRO A 11 -12.23 -1.61 50.87
C PRO A 11 -12.76 -2.43 52.08
N GLY A 12 -14.02 -2.84 52.00
CA GLY A 12 -14.74 -3.77 52.90
C GLY A 12 -16.23 -3.37 52.97
N SER A 13 -17.23 -4.23 53.10
CA SER A 13 -17.37 -5.69 53.22
C SER A 13 -18.88 -5.99 53.11
N ASN A 14 -19.22 -7.18 52.60
CA ASN A 14 -20.47 -7.95 52.69
C ASN A 14 -21.71 -7.34 53.36
N GLY A 15 -22.85 -7.44 52.65
CA GLY A 15 -24.19 -7.38 53.22
C GLY A 15 -25.25 -7.77 52.17
N ASP A 16 -25.67 -9.03 52.20
CA ASP A 16 -26.88 -9.54 51.57
C ASP A 16 -28.11 -8.70 51.97
N ILE A 17 -29.12 -8.61 51.08
CA ILE A 17 -30.54 -8.93 51.32
C ILE A 17 -31.45 -8.42 50.18
N ASP A 18 -32.29 -9.35 49.72
CA ASP A 18 -33.60 -9.27 49.06
C ASP A 18 -33.80 -8.85 47.58
N ARG A 19 -34.09 -9.91 46.79
CA ARG A 19 -34.91 -9.92 45.57
C ARG A 19 -36.37 -9.53 45.87
N PRO A 20 -37.11 -9.13 44.83
CA PRO A 20 -38.40 -9.76 44.61
C PRO A 20 -38.50 -10.38 43.21
N SER A 21 -38.97 -11.62 43.21
CA SER A 21 -39.46 -12.41 42.10
C SER A 21 -40.83 -11.92 41.62
N VAL A 22 -41.01 -11.75 40.31
CA VAL A 22 -42.32 -11.82 39.66
C VAL A 22 -42.18 -12.63 38.37
N THR A 23 -42.71 -13.84 38.41
CA THR A 23 -43.16 -14.63 37.25
C THR A 23 -44.63 -14.29 37.00
N ILE A 24 -45.08 -14.36 35.73
CA ILE A 24 -46.27 -15.12 35.26
C ILE A 24 -46.67 -14.70 33.82
N ASP A 25 -46.67 -15.73 32.96
CA ASP A 25 -47.55 -16.09 31.84
C ASP A 25 -47.66 -15.27 30.52
N GLY A 26 -47.34 -15.97 29.41
CA GLY A 26 -47.94 -15.76 28.07
C GLY A 26 -49.36 -16.36 27.97
N PRO A 27 -50.05 -16.33 26.80
CA PRO A 27 -49.69 -17.18 25.66
C PRO A 27 -50.10 -16.70 24.22
N ALA A 28 -49.74 -17.54 23.23
CA ALA A 28 -50.39 -17.84 21.92
C ALA A 28 -50.28 -16.80 20.76
N LEU A 29 -49.55 -17.11 19.67
CA LEU A 29 -50.00 -17.81 18.43
C LEU A 29 -51.06 -17.03 17.63
N ASP A 30 -50.69 -16.48 16.46
CA ASP A 30 -51.43 -16.78 15.22
C ASP A 30 -50.59 -16.52 13.95
N GLN A 31 -50.77 -17.40 12.98
CA GLN A 31 -50.25 -17.35 11.61
C GLN A 31 -51.29 -16.67 10.71
N THR A 32 -50.90 -15.87 9.73
CA THR A 32 -51.61 -15.83 8.43
C THR A 32 -50.71 -15.28 7.33
N ASP A 33 -50.52 -16.10 6.29
CA ASP A 33 -50.15 -15.74 4.92
C ASP A 33 -51.07 -14.66 4.33
N SER A 34 -50.58 -13.88 3.35
CA SER A 34 -51.27 -13.53 2.08
C SER A 34 -50.53 -12.45 1.27
N HIS A 35 -49.89 -12.82 0.16
CA HIS A 35 -49.94 -12.06 -1.10
C HIS A 35 -51.13 -12.60 -1.93
N PRO A 36 -51.69 -11.95 -2.98
CA PRO A 36 -51.09 -10.97 -3.91
C PRO A 36 -52.03 -9.82 -4.36
N ASN A 37 -51.55 -8.89 -5.20
CA ASN A 37 -52.22 -8.52 -6.46
C ASN A 37 -51.44 -7.47 -7.27
N ALA A 38 -51.39 -7.75 -8.57
CA ALA A 38 -51.06 -6.86 -9.67
C ALA A 38 -52.35 -6.26 -10.27
N ASP A 39 -52.21 -5.09 -10.90
CA ASP A 39 -53.06 -4.42 -11.92
C ASP A 39 -52.99 -2.90 -11.66
N THR A 40 -53.00 -1.95 -12.61
CA THR A 40 -52.93 -1.80 -14.07
C THR A 40 -52.80 -0.27 -14.31
N CYS A 41 -52.51 0.15 -15.55
CA CYS A 41 -52.83 1.44 -16.23
C CYS A 41 -51.64 1.85 -17.11
N GLU A 42 -51.62 1.52 -18.41
CA GLU A 42 -52.36 2.08 -19.56
C GLU A 42 -51.60 3.17 -20.31
N GLU A 43 -51.75 3.09 -21.64
CA GLU A 43 -50.98 3.67 -22.73
C GLU A 43 -51.17 5.19 -22.93
N ALA A 44 -50.18 5.83 -23.55
CA ALA A 44 -50.40 6.92 -24.51
C ALA A 44 -49.21 7.06 -25.49
N VAL A 45 -49.49 6.81 -26.77
CA VAL A 45 -48.76 7.17 -28.01
C VAL A 45 -49.91 7.50 -29.00
N PRO A 46 -49.88 8.49 -29.94
CA PRO A 46 -48.92 8.47 -31.07
C PRO A 46 -48.59 9.77 -31.86
N GLU A 47 -47.65 9.57 -32.82
CA GLU A 47 -47.45 10.20 -34.15
C GLU A 47 -47.11 11.71 -34.24
N GLU A 48 -46.33 12.27 -35.18
CA GLU A 48 -45.63 11.89 -36.43
C GLU A 48 -44.60 13.04 -36.66
N ASP A 49 -43.44 12.92 -37.33
CA ASP A 49 -43.32 12.82 -38.79
C ASP A 49 -41.85 12.59 -39.21
N GLN A 50 -41.67 11.74 -40.22
CA GLN A 50 -40.45 11.33 -40.92
C GLN A 50 -40.12 12.33 -42.09
N PRO A 51 -39.16 12.15 -43.05
CA PRO A 51 -38.48 10.91 -43.49
C PRO A 51 -37.01 10.95 -44.03
N MET A 52 -36.49 9.73 -44.22
CA MET A 52 -35.61 9.21 -45.32
C MET A 52 -34.13 9.68 -45.40
N GLU A 53 -33.12 8.88 -45.76
CA GLU A 53 -33.06 7.63 -46.55
C GLU A 53 -31.66 6.94 -46.42
N ALA A 54 -31.63 5.63 -46.70
CA ALA A 54 -30.54 4.82 -47.29
C ALA A 54 -29.22 4.47 -46.53
N GLN A 55 -29.10 3.18 -46.19
CA GLN A 55 -27.84 2.38 -46.21
C GLN A 55 -27.56 1.87 -47.65
N PRO A 56 -26.47 1.10 -47.98
CA PRO A 56 -25.25 0.70 -47.23
C PRO A 56 -23.93 0.86 -48.05
N THR A 57 -22.74 0.61 -47.47
CA THR A 57 -21.72 -0.35 -47.99
C THR A 57 -20.40 -0.34 -47.21
N ASN A 58 -19.82 -1.54 -47.09
CA ASN A 58 -18.49 -1.87 -46.57
C ASN A 58 -17.36 -1.12 -47.29
N THR A 59 -16.32 -0.70 -46.56
CA THR A 59 -14.92 -0.78 -47.02
C THR A 59 -13.93 -0.54 -45.88
N VAL A 60 -12.93 -1.44 -45.81
CA VAL A 60 -11.76 -1.41 -44.92
C VAL A 60 -10.80 -0.30 -45.37
N PRO A 61 -10.15 0.47 -44.47
CA PRO A 61 -8.99 1.27 -44.83
C PRO A 61 -7.68 0.64 -44.34
N THR A 62 -6.85 0.25 -45.32
CA THR A 62 -5.41 0.01 -45.19
C THR A 62 -4.67 1.31 -44.85
N ASN A 63 -3.95 1.35 -43.73
CA ASN A 63 -3.04 2.45 -43.40
C ASN A 63 -1.67 2.23 -44.07
N THR A 64 -1.40 3.01 -45.10
CA THR A 64 -0.08 3.28 -45.68
C THR A 64 0.75 4.15 -44.74
N VAL A 65 1.96 3.69 -44.42
CA VAL A 65 3.01 4.46 -43.71
C VAL A 65 3.75 5.36 -44.70
N PRO A 66 3.98 6.65 -44.43
CA PRO A 66 4.85 7.49 -45.25
C PRO A 66 6.32 7.25 -44.87
N THR A 67 7.09 6.75 -45.82
CA THR A 67 8.56 6.71 -45.81
C THR A 67 9.13 8.12 -46.02
N ASN A 68 9.83 8.66 -45.02
CA ASN A 68 10.76 9.77 -45.20
C ASN A 68 12.18 9.22 -45.37
N THR A 69 12.67 9.31 -46.60
CA THR A 69 14.06 9.07 -47.01
C THR A 69 14.94 10.28 -46.66
N VAL A 70 16.03 10.05 -45.93
CA VAL A 70 17.18 10.96 -45.84
C VAL A 70 18.25 10.45 -46.81
N PRO A 71 18.80 11.27 -47.73
CA PRO A 71 19.81 10.82 -48.67
C PRO A 71 21.23 11.05 -48.15
N GLY A 72 22.04 9.99 -48.20
CA GLY A 72 23.50 10.09 -48.30
C GLY A 72 24.28 9.57 -47.11
N GLU A 73 24.63 8.28 -47.15
CA GLU A 73 25.90 7.78 -46.59
C GLU A 73 26.28 6.47 -47.32
N LYS A 74 27.57 6.30 -47.56
CA LYS A 74 28.17 5.28 -48.46
C LYS A 74 28.07 3.86 -47.88
N PRO A 75 28.09 2.81 -48.72
CA PRO A 75 27.96 1.43 -48.27
C PRO A 75 29.33 0.83 -47.95
N ASP A 76 29.92 1.15 -46.80
CA ASP A 76 31.08 0.43 -46.26
C ASP A 76 31.08 0.60 -44.73
N ASP A 77 30.41 -0.31 -44.03
CA ASP A 77 30.70 -0.75 -42.66
C ASP A 77 29.58 -1.68 -42.18
N ILE A 78 29.62 -2.95 -42.61
CA ILE A 78 28.86 -4.00 -41.92
C ILE A 78 29.70 -4.38 -40.69
N PRO A 79 29.25 -4.11 -39.44
CA PRO A 79 30.01 -4.53 -38.27
C PRO A 79 29.98 -6.07 -38.20
N ASP A 80 31.17 -6.67 -38.25
CA ASP A 80 31.41 -8.11 -38.07
C ASP A 80 30.71 -8.58 -36.77
N ARG A 81 29.61 -9.32 -36.92
CA ARG A 81 28.77 -9.85 -35.84
C ARG A 81 29.45 -11.08 -35.21
N ARG A 82 30.53 -10.87 -34.48
CA ARG A 82 31.12 -11.91 -33.61
C ARG A 82 30.64 -11.76 -32.17
N PRO A 83 30.15 -12.84 -31.53
CA PRO A 83 29.53 -12.80 -30.20
C PRO A 83 30.45 -12.34 -29.05
N GLY A 84 31.78 -12.34 -29.24
CA GLY A 84 32.74 -11.92 -28.21
C GLY A 84 32.72 -10.42 -27.88
N ARG A 85 32.59 -9.55 -28.89
CA ARG A 85 32.69 -8.09 -28.70
C ARG A 85 31.46 -7.44 -28.05
N PHE A 86 30.30 -8.10 -28.13
CA PHE A 86 29.09 -7.63 -27.45
C PHE A 86 29.21 -7.84 -25.93
N ARG A 87 29.82 -8.95 -25.52
CA ARG A 87 30.06 -9.28 -24.11
C ARG A 87 31.09 -8.32 -23.48
N GLU A 88 32.17 -8.01 -24.19
CA GLU A 88 33.16 -7.02 -23.75
C GLU A 88 32.57 -5.60 -23.63
N ARG A 89 31.77 -5.15 -24.60
CA ARG A 89 31.10 -3.82 -24.51
C ARG A 89 30.06 -3.75 -23.41
N LEU A 90 29.37 -4.86 -23.12
CA LEU A 90 28.49 -4.95 -21.96
C LEU A 90 29.32 -4.91 -20.67
N GLU A 91 30.40 -5.65 -20.56
CA GLU A 91 31.25 -5.63 -19.37
C GLU A 91 31.91 -4.26 -19.13
N GLU A 92 32.33 -3.54 -20.17
CA GLU A 92 32.83 -2.15 -20.06
C GLU A 92 31.74 -1.16 -19.63
N ALA A 93 30.58 -1.16 -20.32
CA ALA A 93 29.48 -0.25 -19.98
C ALA A 93 28.90 -0.53 -18.58
N TRP A 94 29.02 -1.77 -18.10
CA TRP A 94 28.54 -2.19 -16.78
C TRP A 94 29.61 -2.05 -15.71
N GLY A 95 30.90 -2.11 -16.06
CA GLY A 95 32.04 -1.78 -15.20
C GLY A 95 32.02 -0.30 -14.81
N GLU A 96 31.81 0.60 -15.77
CA GLU A 96 31.63 2.03 -15.51
C GLU A 96 30.36 2.33 -14.67
N ALA A 97 29.30 1.53 -14.84
CA ALA A 97 28.09 1.65 -14.03
C ALA A 97 28.29 1.16 -12.59
N ARG A 98 29.20 0.20 -12.37
CA ARG A 98 29.56 -0.38 -11.08
C ARG A 98 30.46 0.56 -10.26
N GLU A 99 31.41 1.24 -10.90
CA GLU A 99 32.22 2.28 -10.25
C GLU A 99 31.40 3.53 -9.84
N ARG A 100 30.30 3.83 -10.56
CA ARG A 100 29.34 4.89 -10.19
C ARG A 100 28.26 4.46 -9.17
N ARG A 101 28.28 3.20 -8.71
CA ARG A 101 27.31 2.58 -7.79
C ARG A 101 28.01 1.91 -6.60
N GLN A 102 28.97 2.60 -5.99
CA GLN A 102 29.29 2.23 -4.62
C GLN A 102 28.02 2.43 -3.77
N PRO A 103 27.67 1.48 -2.89
CA PRO A 103 26.64 1.74 -1.89
C PRO A 103 27.11 2.98 -1.12
N GLU A 104 26.30 4.03 -1.12
CA GLU A 104 26.45 5.09 -0.12
C GLU A 104 26.25 4.38 1.22
N GLU A 105 27.35 3.99 1.89
CA GLU A 105 27.32 3.63 3.30
C GLU A 105 26.51 4.75 3.98
N GLU A 106 25.45 4.40 4.72
CA GLU A 106 24.86 5.37 5.63
C GLU A 106 26.01 5.88 6.51
N PRO A 107 26.43 7.16 6.40
CA PRO A 107 27.55 7.61 7.19
C PRO A 107 27.07 7.56 8.63
N GLY A 108 27.71 6.68 9.41
CA GLY A 108 27.42 6.50 10.81
C GLY A 108 27.48 7.84 11.54
N GLY A 109 26.37 8.23 12.16
CA GLY A 109 26.27 9.02 13.39
C GLY A 109 27.25 10.18 13.65
N GLY A 110 27.70 10.95 12.64
CA GLY A 110 28.84 11.85 12.83
C GLY A 110 28.75 13.28 12.29
N GLU A 111 27.77 13.67 11.46
CA GLU A 111 27.88 14.96 10.73
C GLU A 111 27.00 16.13 11.25
N HIS A 112 26.06 15.90 12.16
CA HIS A 112 25.06 16.92 12.53
C HIS A 112 25.03 17.34 14.02
N GLY A 113 26.09 17.05 14.78
CA GLY A 113 26.23 17.44 16.19
C GLY A 113 25.41 16.60 17.19
N ASP A 114 25.29 17.08 18.42
CA ASP A 114 24.69 16.34 19.56
C ASP A 114 23.14 16.18 19.47
N ASP A 115 22.45 16.90 18.58
CA ASP A 115 20.99 16.83 18.40
C ASP A 115 20.59 16.75 16.91
N PRO A 116 20.50 15.53 16.34
CA PRO A 116 20.14 15.34 14.95
C PRO A 116 18.70 15.78 14.66
N GLU A 117 17.75 15.58 15.57
CA GLU A 117 16.35 15.98 15.34
C GLU A 117 16.18 17.49 15.25
N ALA A 118 16.88 18.26 16.08
CA ALA A 118 16.87 19.72 15.98
C ALA A 118 17.40 20.20 14.63
N TRP A 119 18.50 19.60 14.13
CA TRP A 119 19.02 19.90 12.80
C TRP A 119 17.97 19.62 11.70
N ALA A 120 17.35 18.45 11.72
CA ALA A 120 16.35 18.10 10.69
C ALA A 120 15.11 19.00 10.73
N ARG A 121 14.65 19.38 11.93
CA ARG A 121 13.53 20.32 12.09
C ARG A 121 13.89 21.69 11.52
N ALA A 122 15.08 22.19 11.82
CA ALA A 122 15.56 23.48 11.33
C ALA A 122 15.70 23.49 9.80
N LEU A 123 16.24 22.41 9.21
CA LEU A 123 16.38 22.27 7.77
C LEU A 123 15.01 22.32 7.07
N LEU A 124 14.05 21.50 7.53
CA LEU A 124 12.70 21.47 6.94
C LEU A 124 11.89 22.74 7.21
N GLN A 125 12.20 23.50 8.26
CA GLN A 125 11.54 24.78 8.55
C GLN A 125 11.97 25.90 7.59
N ALA A 126 13.19 25.81 7.05
CA ALA A 126 13.74 26.81 6.15
C ALA A 126 13.21 26.68 4.71
N GLU A 127 12.61 25.53 4.37
CA GLU A 127 12.04 25.26 3.06
C GLU A 127 10.73 26.02 2.82
N ASP A 128 10.55 26.55 1.61
CA ASP A 128 9.27 27.10 1.18
C ASP A 128 8.26 25.95 0.98
N PRO A 129 7.10 25.96 1.67
CA PRO A 129 6.13 24.87 1.57
C PRO A 129 5.61 24.62 0.16
N LYS A 130 5.47 25.66 -0.66
CA LYS A 130 4.97 25.53 -2.02
C LYS A 130 6.03 24.92 -2.95
N GLU A 131 7.27 25.41 -2.90
CA GLU A 131 8.36 24.85 -3.70
C GLU A 131 8.63 23.39 -3.33
N TYR A 132 8.57 23.07 -2.04
CA TYR A 132 8.67 21.72 -1.54
C TYR A 132 7.51 20.83 -2.03
N PHE A 133 6.27 21.32 -1.97
CA PHE A 133 5.10 20.62 -2.50
C PHE A 133 5.24 20.34 -4.01
N ASP A 134 5.63 21.34 -4.80
CA ASP A 134 5.81 21.20 -6.25
C ASP A 134 6.90 20.16 -6.56
N THR A 135 7.97 20.13 -5.76
CA THR A 135 9.05 19.13 -5.84
C THR A 135 8.55 17.72 -5.53
N VAL A 136 7.77 17.56 -4.46
CA VAL A 136 7.17 16.27 -4.07
C VAL A 136 6.15 15.81 -5.10
N SER A 137 5.37 16.72 -5.68
CA SER A 137 4.39 16.42 -6.73
C SER A 137 5.07 15.85 -7.98
N GLY A 138 6.28 16.33 -8.29
CA GLY A 138 7.13 15.77 -9.35
C GLY A 138 7.57 14.32 -9.17
N LEU A 139 7.45 13.74 -7.96
CA LEU A 139 7.68 12.30 -7.73
C LEU A 139 6.54 11.44 -8.27
N ALA A 140 5.35 12.03 -8.39
CA ALA A 140 4.13 11.29 -8.64
C ALA A 140 4.01 10.97 -10.14
N ARG A 141 3.82 9.69 -10.48
CA ARG A 141 3.66 9.29 -11.89
C ARG A 141 2.24 9.56 -12.36
N VAL A 142 2.06 9.83 -13.65
CA VAL A 142 0.75 10.15 -14.24
C VAL A 142 -0.23 8.95 -14.16
N ASP A 143 0.28 7.72 -14.12
CA ASP A 143 -0.53 6.50 -14.28
C ASP A 143 -0.65 5.63 -13.01
N GLN A 144 -0.43 6.18 -11.82
CA GLN A 144 -0.28 5.36 -10.59
C GLN A 144 -1.57 4.77 -10.02
N SER A 145 -2.73 5.35 -10.32
CA SER A 145 -4.02 4.88 -9.81
C SER A 145 -5.16 5.48 -10.61
N SER A 146 -6.24 4.74 -10.85
CA SER A 146 -7.49 5.32 -11.38
C SER A 146 -8.23 6.15 -10.33
N VAL A 147 -7.91 5.97 -9.03
CA VAL A 147 -8.59 6.61 -7.90
C VAL A 147 -7.94 7.95 -7.55
N LEU A 148 -6.62 8.06 -7.68
CA LEU A 148 -5.87 9.25 -7.28
C LEU A 148 -5.72 10.24 -8.42
N SER A 149 -6.08 11.49 -8.14
CA SER A 149 -5.85 12.62 -9.03
C SER A 149 -4.95 13.66 -8.36
N PRO A 150 -4.29 14.56 -9.12
CA PRO A 150 -3.51 15.65 -8.54
C PRO A 150 -4.36 16.53 -7.60
N LEU A 151 -3.76 16.96 -6.50
CA LEU A 151 -4.28 17.96 -5.58
C LEU A 151 -3.49 19.26 -5.77
N GLU A 152 -4.15 20.41 -5.68
CA GLU A 152 -3.49 21.71 -5.71
C GLU A 152 -2.87 22.04 -4.35
N PHE A 153 -1.78 22.80 -4.36
CA PHE A 153 -1.19 23.29 -3.11
C PHE A 153 -2.16 24.23 -2.40
N ASP A 154 -2.38 23.96 -1.12
CA ASP A 154 -3.17 24.78 -0.21
C ASP A 154 -2.33 25.06 1.06
N PRO A 155 -2.05 26.33 1.39
CA PRO A 155 -1.28 26.67 2.59
C PRO A 155 -2.02 26.39 3.90
N ASP A 156 -3.35 26.29 3.87
CA ASP A 156 -4.17 26.03 5.07
C ASP A 156 -4.19 24.54 5.42
N VAL A 157 -3.70 23.68 4.52
CA VAL A 157 -3.61 22.23 4.72
C VAL A 157 -2.30 21.87 5.44
N PRO A 158 -2.33 21.43 6.71
CA PRO A 158 -1.11 21.29 7.53
C PRO A 158 -0.09 20.30 6.97
N PHE A 159 -0.55 19.22 6.32
CA PHE A 159 0.32 18.19 5.78
C PHE A 159 1.01 18.56 4.46
N HIS A 160 0.72 19.73 3.89
CA HIS A 160 1.54 20.30 2.81
C HIS A 160 2.84 20.92 3.33
N HIS A 161 2.92 21.22 4.63
CA HIS A 161 4.12 21.79 5.23
C HIS A 161 5.27 20.75 5.28
N PRO A 162 6.54 21.10 4.97
CA PRO A 162 7.66 20.15 4.94
C PRO A 162 7.93 19.44 6.27
N GLN A 163 7.64 20.11 7.39
CA GLN A 163 7.81 19.55 8.73
C GLN A 163 6.74 18.53 9.13
N ALA A 164 5.64 18.40 8.38
CA ALA A 164 4.62 17.40 8.70
C ALA A 164 5.20 16.00 8.49
N THR A 165 5.39 15.24 9.56
CA THR A 165 5.95 13.87 9.52
C THR A 165 4.85 12.81 9.53
N TYR A 166 3.70 13.13 10.10
CA TYR A 166 2.51 12.31 10.11
C TYR A 166 1.23 13.16 10.17
N VAL A 167 0.10 12.52 9.94
CA VAL A 167 -1.26 13.05 10.15
C VAL A 167 -1.96 12.16 11.16
N ASP A 168 -2.53 12.77 12.20
CA ASP A 168 -3.31 12.05 13.21
C ASP A 168 -4.63 11.51 12.65
N PRO A 169 -5.18 10.44 13.23
CA PRO A 169 -6.46 9.90 12.79
C PRO A 169 -7.61 10.88 13.09
N GLU A 170 -8.54 10.99 12.15
CA GLU A 170 -9.77 11.77 12.24
C GLU A 170 -10.97 10.88 11.90
N PRO A 171 -11.35 9.95 12.80
CA PRO A 171 -12.38 8.95 12.55
C PRO A 171 -13.76 9.59 12.38
N GLN A 172 -14.49 9.14 11.36
CA GLN A 172 -15.84 9.55 10.99
C GLN A 172 -16.83 8.36 11.03
N GLY A 173 -16.43 7.26 11.67
CA GLY A 173 -17.22 6.06 11.83
C GLY A 173 -17.03 5.00 10.74
N ILE A 174 -17.41 3.77 11.08
CA ILE A 174 -17.13 2.59 10.26
C ILE A 174 -17.84 2.61 8.89
N GLU A 175 -19.02 3.23 8.80
CA GLU A 175 -19.75 3.35 7.53
C GLU A 175 -19.00 4.23 6.53
N THR A 176 -18.31 5.26 7.00
CA THR A 176 -17.46 6.12 6.15
C THR A 176 -16.25 5.34 5.62
N VAL A 177 -15.64 4.49 6.46
CA VAL A 177 -14.56 3.58 6.04
C VAL A 177 -15.05 2.64 4.93
N LYS A 178 -16.20 1.99 5.11
CA LYS A 178 -16.81 1.11 4.10
C LYS A 178 -17.13 1.86 2.81
N LEU A 179 -17.67 3.08 2.90
CA LEU A 179 -17.98 3.91 1.74
C LEU A 179 -16.74 4.21 0.90
N TYR A 180 -15.66 4.70 1.53
CA TYR A 180 -14.41 4.98 0.82
C TYR A 180 -13.80 3.71 0.22
N ALA A 181 -13.80 2.61 0.96
CA ALA A 181 -13.23 1.35 0.48
C ALA A 181 -13.98 0.77 -0.73
N ARG A 182 -15.32 0.77 -0.69
CA ARG A 182 -16.18 0.33 -1.81
C ARG A 182 -16.07 1.25 -3.03
N THR A 183 -15.87 2.54 -2.80
CA THR A 183 -15.67 3.52 -3.88
C THR A 183 -14.30 3.35 -4.52
N ALA A 184 -13.26 3.04 -3.72
CA ALA A 184 -11.92 2.76 -4.22
C ALA A 184 -11.84 1.43 -4.99
N SER A 185 -12.58 0.42 -4.58
CA SER A 185 -12.51 -0.92 -5.18
C SER A 185 -13.89 -1.61 -5.25
N PRO A 186 -14.42 -1.89 -6.45
CA PRO A 186 -15.68 -2.62 -6.62
C PRO A 186 -15.66 -4.05 -6.05
N ILE A 187 -14.48 -4.64 -5.90
CA ILE A 187 -14.28 -5.98 -5.37
C ILE A 187 -14.01 -5.99 -3.85
N PHE A 188 -14.16 -4.84 -3.18
CA PHE A 188 -13.85 -4.69 -1.77
C PHE A 188 -14.51 -5.76 -0.88
N ASP A 189 -15.84 -5.83 -0.89
CA ASP A 189 -16.56 -6.74 0.00
C ASP A 189 -16.22 -8.22 -0.29
N THR A 190 -16.10 -8.57 -1.58
CA THR A 190 -16.01 -9.98 -2.02
C THR A 190 -14.59 -10.54 -2.04
N GLN A 191 -13.58 -9.70 -2.27
CA GLN A 191 -12.18 -10.14 -2.44
C GLN A 191 -11.23 -9.56 -1.41
N ILE A 192 -11.53 -8.41 -0.79
CA ILE A 192 -10.61 -7.73 0.14
C ILE A 192 -11.06 -7.90 1.59
N ALA A 193 -12.32 -7.59 1.90
CA ALA A 193 -12.88 -7.73 3.25
C ALA A 193 -13.21 -9.20 3.59
N ALA A 194 -13.71 -9.97 2.63
CA ALA A 194 -14.14 -11.36 2.85
C ALA A 194 -13.07 -12.27 3.52
N PRO A 195 -11.77 -12.22 3.17
CA PRO A 195 -10.74 -12.99 3.87
C PRO A 195 -10.60 -12.68 5.36
N PHE A 196 -10.82 -11.42 5.77
CA PHE A 196 -10.80 -11.01 7.18
C PHE A 196 -12.08 -11.42 7.91
N ALA A 197 -13.22 -11.41 7.21
CA ALA A 197 -14.52 -11.83 7.74
C ALA A 197 -14.70 -13.36 7.77
N ASN A 198 -13.73 -14.13 7.26
CA ASN A 198 -13.83 -15.59 7.20
C ASN A 198 -13.91 -16.20 8.62
N PRO A 199 -14.98 -16.93 8.98
CA PRO A 199 -15.13 -17.54 10.31
C PRO A 199 -13.99 -18.50 10.68
N MET A 200 -13.35 -19.13 9.68
CA MET A 200 -12.19 -20.02 9.89
C MET A 200 -10.91 -19.28 10.27
N ARG A 201 -10.92 -17.95 10.22
CA ARG A 201 -9.83 -17.05 10.62
C ARG A 201 -10.26 -16.10 11.74
N ALA A 202 -11.37 -16.41 12.41
CA ALA A 202 -11.87 -15.57 13.50
C ALA A 202 -10.85 -15.47 14.64
N ASP A 203 -10.14 -16.56 14.91
CA ASP A 203 -9.03 -16.63 15.87
C ASP A 203 -7.91 -15.63 15.57
N MET A 204 -7.54 -15.46 14.30
CA MET A 204 -6.51 -14.50 13.89
C MET A 204 -6.91 -13.06 14.22
N ILE A 205 -8.14 -12.66 13.92
CA ILE A 205 -8.61 -11.30 14.24
C ILE A 205 -8.72 -11.10 15.76
N ALA A 206 -9.14 -12.13 16.50
CA ALA A 206 -9.12 -12.10 17.95
C ALA A 206 -7.68 -11.97 18.50
N ASP A 207 -6.70 -12.66 17.90
CA ASP A 207 -5.28 -12.53 18.26
C ASP A 207 -4.75 -11.11 17.96
N ILE A 208 -5.15 -10.49 16.84
CA ILE A 208 -4.83 -9.08 16.56
C ILE A 208 -5.40 -8.18 17.66
N TYR A 209 -6.69 -8.32 18.00
CA TYR A 209 -7.31 -7.55 19.07
C TYR A 209 -6.58 -7.73 20.42
N GLN A 210 -6.30 -8.98 20.82
CA GLN A 210 -5.61 -9.27 22.08
C GLN A 210 -4.23 -8.60 22.13
N ARG A 211 -3.47 -8.68 21.02
CA ARG A 211 -2.14 -8.07 20.93
C ARG A 211 -2.20 -6.56 21.08
N LEU A 212 -3.08 -5.90 20.33
CA LEU A 212 -3.14 -4.45 20.29
C LEU A 212 -3.74 -3.86 21.57
N MET A 213 -4.89 -4.38 21.98
CA MET A 213 -5.73 -3.76 23.01
C MET A 213 -5.40 -4.22 24.43
N LEU A 214 -4.85 -5.43 24.60
CA LEU A 214 -4.67 -6.04 25.93
C LEU A 214 -3.20 -6.29 26.27
N ASP A 215 -2.44 -6.86 25.34
CA ASP A 215 -1.02 -7.18 25.57
C ASP A 215 -0.07 -6.00 25.34
N GLY A 216 -0.53 -4.94 24.68
CA GLY A 216 0.32 -3.81 24.28
C GLY A 216 1.43 -4.20 23.30
N ARG A 217 1.20 -5.21 22.45
CA ARG A 217 2.16 -5.69 21.45
C ARG A 217 1.90 -5.05 20.10
N ASN A 218 2.99 -4.65 19.45
CA ASN A 218 2.92 -4.09 18.11
C ASN A 218 2.78 -5.21 17.06
N LEU A 219 2.18 -4.86 15.93
CA LEU A 219 2.01 -5.76 14.78
C LEU A 219 2.28 -5.01 13.49
N ALA A 220 3.18 -5.50 12.65
CA ALA A 220 3.34 -4.96 11.31
C ALA A 220 2.47 -5.71 10.30
N LEU A 221 1.56 -5.02 9.60
CA LEU A 221 0.83 -5.57 8.46
C LEU A 221 1.63 -5.28 7.18
N ILE A 222 2.22 -6.31 6.59
CA ILE A 222 3.14 -6.15 5.46
C ILE A 222 2.50 -6.71 4.19
N THR A 223 2.43 -5.88 3.15
CA THR A 223 1.87 -6.25 1.84
C THR A 223 2.86 -6.05 0.71
N ASN A 224 2.60 -6.69 -0.44
CA ASN A 224 3.25 -6.33 -1.71
C ASN A 224 2.90 -4.89 -2.12
N HIS A 225 3.79 -4.27 -2.88
CA HIS A 225 3.70 -2.86 -3.26
C HIS A 225 3.22 -2.71 -4.70
N GLY A 226 1.91 -2.52 -4.90
CA GLY A 226 1.33 -2.06 -6.16
C GLY A 226 1.09 -0.55 -6.13
N ASP A 227 0.10 -0.13 -5.35
CA ASP A 227 -0.37 1.25 -5.18
C ASP A 227 -0.61 1.56 -3.67
N ILE A 228 -0.57 2.84 -3.28
CA ILE A 228 -0.94 3.27 -1.93
C ILE A 228 -2.40 2.92 -1.60
N VAL A 229 -3.25 2.90 -2.64
CA VAL A 229 -4.64 2.45 -2.53
C VAL A 229 -4.70 1.01 -2.05
N ASP A 230 -3.73 0.16 -2.43
CA ASP A 230 -3.76 -1.26 -2.08
C ASP A 230 -3.78 -1.46 -0.56
N ILE A 231 -2.83 -0.80 0.11
CA ILE A 231 -2.67 -0.92 1.54
C ILE A 231 -3.77 -0.21 2.32
N ALA A 232 -4.25 0.93 1.83
CA ALA A 232 -5.34 1.66 2.46
C ALA A 232 -6.65 0.83 2.46
N VAL A 233 -7.01 0.23 1.33
CA VAL A 233 -8.24 -0.56 1.23
C VAL A 233 -8.12 -1.89 1.99
N VAL A 234 -6.93 -2.51 2.01
CA VAL A 234 -6.66 -3.68 2.86
C VAL A 234 -6.81 -3.33 4.34
N LEU A 235 -6.27 -2.20 4.78
CA LEU A 235 -6.42 -1.73 6.15
C LEU A 235 -7.89 -1.47 6.49
N ALA A 236 -8.65 -0.87 5.58
CA ALA A 236 -10.11 -0.71 5.71
C ALA A 236 -10.84 -2.05 5.85
N GLY A 237 -10.40 -3.10 5.14
CA GLY A 237 -10.93 -4.46 5.27
C GLY A 237 -10.71 -5.03 6.68
N LEU A 238 -9.51 -4.83 7.24
CA LEU A 238 -9.21 -5.22 8.62
C LEU A 238 -10.02 -4.40 9.63
N THR A 239 -10.08 -3.07 9.48
CA THR A 239 -10.89 -2.18 10.33
C THR A 239 -12.35 -2.61 10.34
N THR A 240 -12.92 -2.93 9.16
CA THR A 240 -14.28 -3.44 9.03
C THR A 240 -14.45 -4.77 9.77
N ALA A 241 -13.55 -5.72 9.56
CA ALA A 241 -13.61 -7.02 10.24
C ALA A 241 -13.44 -6.92 11.76
N MET A 242 -12.87 -5.83 12.26
CA MET A 242 -12.66 -5.61 13.68
C MET A 242 -13.79 -4.85 14.38
N CYS A 243 -14.45 -3.92 13.69
CA CYS A 243 -15.44 -3.00 14.27
C CYS A 243 -16.89 -3.26 13.83
N ASP A 244 -17.11 -4.03 12.76
CA ASP A 244 -18.46 -4.20 12.18
C ASP A 244 -19.25 -5.33 12.84
N GLY A 245 -19.90 -5.03 13.97
CA GLY A 245 -20.78 -5.97 14.70
C GLY A 245 -20.03 -7.15 15.33
N ARG A 246 -18.72 -7.01 15.50
CA ARG A 246 -17.86 -8.03 16.10
C ARG A 246 -17.66 -7.75 17.58
N THR A 247 -17.76 -8.80 18.38
CA THR A 247 -17.57 -8.75 19.82
C THR A 247 -16.30 -9.48 20.25
N TYR A 248 -15.69 -9.01 21.34
CA TYR A 248 -14.46 -9.54 21.91
C TYR A 248 -14.61 -9.86 23.40
N GLY A 249 -13.80 -10.82 23.86
CA GLY A 249 -13.77 -11.23 25.25
C GLY A 249 -15.05 -11.94 25.72
N VAL A 250 -15.13 -12.17 27.02
CA VAL A 250 -16.27 -12.86 27.67
C VAL A 250 -17.45 -11.91 27.86
N LEU A 251 -17.21 -10.60 27.87
CA LEU A 251 -18.22 -9.56 28.06
C LEU A 251 -18.84 -9.07 26.73
N GLU A 252 -18.46 -9.70 25.61
CA GLU A 252 -18.95 -9.37 24.28
C GLU A 252 -18.77 -7.88 23.92
N GLU A 253 -17.58 -7.34 24.21
CA GLU A 253 -17.26 -5.93 23.98
C GLU A 253 -17.17 -5.64 22.48
N GLU A 254 -17.85 -4.59 22.03
CA GLU A 254 -17.71 -4.07 20.67
C GLU A 254 -16.60 -3.02 20.63
N LEU A 255 -15.83 -3.02 19.54
CA LEU A 255 -14.75 -2.07 19.34
C LEU A 255 -15.22 -0.94 18.43
N ALA A 256 -15.24 0.29 18.97
CA ALA A 256 -15.53 1.48 18.17
C ALA A 256 -14.38 1.75 17.19
N GLN A 257 -14.69 2.36 16.05
CA GLN A 257 -13.70 2.64 15.02
C GLN A 257 -12.71 3.72 15.49
N GLU A 258 -13.19 4.64 16.32
CA GLU A 258 -12.43 5.72 16.92
C GLU A 258 -11.31 5.17 17.82
N ASP A 259 -11.65 4.20 18.68
CA ASP A 259 -10.67 3.55 19.56
C ASP A 259 -9.61 2.82 18.73
N LEU A 260 -10.02 2.09 17.69
CA LEU A 260 -9.10 1.34 16.83
C LEU A 260 -8.16 2.26 16.03
N ALA A 261 -8.64 3.43 15.59
CA ALA A 261 -7.86 4.35 14.77
C ALA A 261 -6.61 4.88 15.48
N GLU A 262 -6.64 5.01 16.81
CA GLU A 262 -5.48 5.45 17.61
C GLU A 262 -4.33 4.44 17.58
N HIS A 263 -4.66 3.15 17.44
CA HIS A 263 -3.74 2.03 17.37
C HIS A 263 -3.28 1.73 15.94
N PHE A 264 -4.01 2.18 14.92
CA PHE A 264 -3.70 1.92 13.53
C PHE A 264 -2.79 3.00 12.96
N ASN A 265 -1.70 2.54 12.36
CA ASN A 265 -0.71 3.38 11.71
C ASN A 265 -0.51 2.86 10.29
N ILE A 266 -0.26 3.76 9.35
CA ILE A 266 0.04 3.42 7.96
C ILE A 266 1.21 4.27 7.49
N MET A 267 2.20 3.63 6.88
CA MET A 267 3.36 4.33 6.31
C MET A 267 3.19 4.44 4.80
N VAL A 268 3.21 5.68 4.31
CA VAL A 268 3.01 5.99 2.88
C VAL A 268 4.12 6.89 2.36
N SER A 269 4.20 7.00 1.04
CA SER A 269 5.08 7.98 0.40
C SER A 269 4.51 9.38 0.57
N ARG A 270 5.37 10.37 0.84
CA ARG A 270 4.99 11.78 0.98
C ARG A 270 4.29 12.32 -0.27
N MET A 271 4.54 11.74 -1.44
CA MET A 271 3.82 12.08 -2.68
C MET A 271 2.29 11.98 -2.57
N VAL A 272 1.76 11.24 -1.59
CA VAL A 272 0.32 11.14 -1.34
C VAL A 272 -0.25 12.48 -0.87
N THR A 273 0.55 13.36 -0.25
CA THR A 273 0.12 14.71 0.14
C THR A 273 -0.28 15.55 -1.06
N THR A 274 0.18 15.21 -2.27
CA THR A 274 -0.10 15.96 -3.50
C THR A 274 -1.24 15.33 -4.32
N ARG A 275 -2.01 14.43 -3.69
CA ARG A 275 -3.06 13.65 -4.33
C ARG A 275 -4.38 13.78 -3.59
N GLN A 276 -5.46 13.63 -4.35
CA GLN A 276 -6.82 13.54 -3.84
C GLN A 276 -7.51 12.29 -4.36
N ALA A 277 -8.42 11.75 -3.56
CA ALA A 277 -9.36 10.69 -3.92
C ALA A 277 -10.77 11.24 -3.72
N PHE A 278 -11.66 11.03 -4.70
CA PHE A 278 -13.06 11.45 -4.60
C PHE A 278 -13.25 12.97 -4.39
N GLY A 279 -12.29 13.79 -4.82
CA GLY A 279 -12.29 15.25 -4.60
C GLY A 279 -11.91 15.68 -3.17
N ILE A 280 -11.37 14.75 -2.37
CA ILE A 280 -10.92 14.97 -0.99
C ILE A 280 -9.42 14.67 -0.93
N PRO A 281 -8.59 15.42 -0.18
CA PRO A 281 -7.19 15.07 0.00
C PRO A 281 -7.02 13.62 0.43
N ALA A 282 -6.12 12.89 -0.26
CA ALA A 282 -5.98 11.44 -0.06
C ALA A 282 -5.59 11.11 1.38
N LEU A 283 -4.81 11.97 2.03
CA LEU A 283 -4.46 11.82 3.45
C LEU A 283 -5.66 11.96 4.37
N SER A 284 -6.64 12.81 4.07
CA SER A 284 -7.87 12.93 4.87
C SER A 284 -8.73 11.67 4.76
N VAL A 285 -8.75 11.03 3.58
CA VAL A 285 -9.45 9.73 3.41
C VAL A 285 -8.79 8.64 4.24
N VAL A 286 -7.46 8.60 4.30
CA VAL A 286 -6.71 7.60 5.08
C VAL A 286 -6.74 7.91 6.58
N ALA A 287 -6.70 9.19 6.97
CA ALA A 287 -6.79 9.65 8.35
C ALA A 287 -8.10 9.18 9.03
N ASN A 288 -9.15 8.92 8.25
CA ASN A 288 -10.38 8.34 8.78
C ASN A 288 -10.16 6.99 9.51
N MET A 289 -9.11 6.22 9.18
CA MET A 289 -8.87 4.89 9.76
C MET A 289 -7.55 4.74 10.50
N ALA A 290 -6.56 5.58 10.23
CA ALA A 290 -5.20 5.37 10.74
C ALA A 290 -4.36 6.65 10.77
N ARG A 291 -3.46 6.71 11.74
CA ARG A 291 -2.35 7.67 11.75
C ARG A 291 -1.45 7.42 10.55
N THR A 292 -1.22 8.45 9.74
CA THR A 292 -0.49 8.29 8.47
C THR A 292 0.90 8.90 8.55
N PHE A 293 1.95 8.07 8.49
CA PHE A 293 3.35 8.50 8.48
C PHE A 293 3.87 8.74 7.06
N LEU A 294 4.58 9.84 6.86
CA LEU A 294 5.00 10.34 5.55
C LEU A 294 6.49 10.11 5.33
N SER A 295 6.81 9.14 4.48
CA SER A 295 8.18 8.80 4.10
C SER A 295 8.54 9.33 2.71
N LEU A 296 9.78 9.78 2.49
CA LEU A 296 10.30 10.07 1.16
C LEU A 296 11.08 8.86 0.61
N PRO A 297 10.82 8.43 -0.63
CA PRO A 297 11.52 7.29 -1.21
C PRO A 297 13.02 7.60 -1.40
N GLN A 298 13.88 6.67 -0.98
CA GLN A 298 15.35 6.79 -1.11
C GLN A 298 15.91 6.37 -2.48
N THR A 299 15.06 5.80 -3.36
CA THR A 299 15.48 5.11 -4.60
C THR A 299 15.71 6.03 -5.81
N HIS A 300 15.95 5.45 -7.00
CA HIS A 300 16.07 6.13 -8.30
C HIS A 300 14.98 7.17 -8.62
N SER A 301 13.80 7.10 -7.98
CA SER A 301 12.76 8.15 -8.07
C SER A 301 13.27 9.51 -7.55
N ARG A 302 14.10 9.53 -6.50
CA ARG A 302 14.79 10.73 -5.96
C ARG A 302 15.60 11.44 -7.04
N ARG A 303 16.39 10.67 -7.81
CA ARG A 303 17.26 11.20 -8.88
C ARG A 303 16.46 11.85 -10.01
N ARG A 304 15.19 11.44 -10.20
CA ARG A 304 14.30 11.98 -11.22
C ARG A 304 13.67 13.31 -10.80
N ALA A 305 13.28 13.44 -9.53
CA ALA A 305 12.68 14.66 -8.98
C ALA A 305 13.69 15.69 -8.45
N ARG A 306 15.00 15.36 -8.45
CA ARG A 306 16.09 16.24 -7.99
C ARG A 306 15.90 16.79 -6.57
N ILE A 307 15.25 16.01 -5.71
CA ILE A 307 15.09 16.37 -4.29
C ILE A 307 16.45 16.31 -3.61
N ASP A 308 16.75 17.32 -2.80
CA ASP A 308 17.95 17.37 -1.99
C ASP A 308 18.04 16.11 -1.09
N PRO A 309 19.14 15.33 -1.19
CA PRO A 309 19.37 14.20 -0.30
C PRO A 309 19.30 14.54 1.19
N GLU A 310 19.71 15.75 1.60
CA GLU A 310 19.65 16.18 3.00
C GLU A 310 18.20 16.38 3.47
N LEU A 311 17.32 16.93 2.62
CA LEU A 311 15.89 17.05 2.91
C LEU A 311 15.22 15.69 3.04
N VAL A 312 15.57 14.73 2.17
CA VAL A 312 15.07 13.35 2.26
C VAL A 312 15.53 12.71 3.57
N ARG A 313 16.80 12.91 3.95
CA ARG A 313 17.37 12.39 5.20
C ARG A 313 16.66 12.99 6.41
N ALA A 314 16.53 14.32 6.47
CA ALA A 314 15.88 15.04 7.55
C ALA A 314 14.41 14.60 7.72
N SER A 315 13.64 14.56 6.63
CA SER A 315 12.23 14.16 6.64
C SER A 315 12.05 12.73 7.14
N ASN A 316 12.79 11.76 6.57
CA ASN A 316 12.70 10.36 6.99
C ASN A 316 13.20 10.13 8.41
N MET A 317 14.18 10.89 8.87
CA MET A 317 14.69 10.78 10.23
C MET A 317 13.65 11.24 11.25
N LEU A 318 13.00 12.40 11.04
CA LEU A 318 11.95 12.86 11.94
C LEU A 318 10.73 11.93 11.90
N MET A 319 10.31 11.48 10.72
CA MET A 319 9.21 10.51 10.59
C MET A 319 9.51 9.22 11.35
N ARG A 320 10.73 8.67 11.23
CA ARG A 320 11.13 7.47 11.99
C ARG A 320 11.15 7.73 13.49
N ALA A 321 11.64 8.89 13.93
CA ALA A 321 11.65 9.25 15.35
C ALA A 321 10.22 9.33 15.91
N ASP A 322 9.30 9.97 15.20
CA ASP A 322 7.89 10.04 15.58
C ASP A 322 7.23 8.65 15.58
N LEU A 323 7.47 7.84 14.55
CA LEU A 323 6.96 6.46 14.49
C LEU A 323 7.47 5.62 15.67
N SER A 324 8.77 5.67 15.97
CA SER A 324 9.35 4.93 17.09
C SER A 324 8.77 5.38 18.44
N ARG A 325 8.40 6.66 18.61
CA ARG A 325 7.70 7.13 19.83
C ARG A 325 6.33 6.49 19.98
N TYR A 326 5.57 6.32 18.90
CA TYR A 326 4.28 5.65 18.92
C TYR A 326 4.43 4.14 19.13
N LEU A 327 5.32 3.48 18.39
CA LEU A 327 5.60 2.05 18.59
C LEU A 327 6.07 1.75 20.03
N ALA A 328 6.82 2.66 20.66
CA ALA A 328 7.25 2.50 22.05
C ALA A 328 6.10 2.54 23.08
N GLN A 329 4.94 3.09 22.73
CA GLN A 329 3.74 3.03 23.58
C GLN A 329 3.16 1.62 23.66
N GLY A 330 3.44 0.78 22.66
CA GLY A 330 2.88 -0.55 22.53
C GLY A 330 1.47 -0.54 21.93
N GLY A 331 1.00 -1.72 21.56
CA GLY A 331 -0.35 -1.94 21.04
C GLY A 331 -0.60 -1.31 19.67
N GLN A 332 0.44 -1.06 18.88
CA GLN A 332 0.33 -0.38 17.59
C GLN A 332 0.32 -1.36 16.42
N LEU A 333 -0.63 -1.22 15.51
CA LEU A 333 -0.56 -1.83 14.18
C LEU A 333 0.10 -0.86 13.21
N LEU A 334 1.07 -1.34 12.43
CA LEU A 334 1.72 -0.56 11.37
C LEU A 334 1.55 -1.25 10.02
N ALA A 335 0.74 -0.68 9.15
CA ALA A 335 0.56 -1.13 7.78
C ALA A 335 1.64 -0.53 6.88
N MET A 336 2.41 -1.39 6.19
CA MET A 336 3.39 -0.96 5.19
C MET A 336 3.38 -1.85 3.93
N ALA A 337 3.55 -1.21 2.77
CA ALA A 337 3.86 -1.90 1.53
C ALA A 337 5.38 -1.99 1.41
N ALA A 338 5.94 -3.16 1.75
CA ALA A 338 7.37 -3.30 1.84
C ALA A 338 7.98 -3.53 0.44
N SER A 339 8.93 -2.66 0.09
CA SER A 339 9.67 -2.60 -1.18
C SER A 339 8.87 -2.03 -2.36
N GLY A 340 9.37 -0.97 -2.98
CA GLY A 340 8.76 -0.37 -4.16
C GLY A 340 8.87 -1.31 -5.36
N SER A 341 7.78 -1.93 -5.78
CA SER A 341 7.71 -2.34 -7.18
C SER A 341 7.72 -1.05 -8.00
N GLN A 342 8.90 -0.68 -8.50
CA GLN A 342 8.87 -0.08 -9.80
C GLN A 342 8.56 -1.25 -10.72
N ASP A 343 7.47 -1.11 -11.47
CA ASP A 343 7.48 -1.60 -12.84
C ASP A 343 8.82 -1.17 -13.41
N LEU A 344 9.75 -2.13 -13.43
CA LEU A 344 11.02 -2.04 -14.11
C LEU A 344 10.72 -1.97 -15.60
N SER A 345 9.58 -1.47 -16.09
CA SER A 345 9.14 -1.53 -17.48
C SER A 345 10.23 -1.11 -18.46
N LEU A 346 11.15 -0.22 -18.12
CA LEU A 346 12.31 0.07 -19.00
C LEU A 346 13.40 -1.04 -19.02
N ALA A 347 13.81 -1.58 -17.87
CA ALA A 347 14.81 -2.65 -17.80
C ALA A 347 14.20 -4.07 -17.95
N ALA A 348 12.93 -4.24 -17.59
CA ALA A 348 12.07 -5.36 -17.81
C ALA A 348 11.57 -5.41 -19.26
N ASN A 349 11.37 -4.30 -19.99
CA ASN A 349 11.17 -4.38 -21.45
C ASN A 349 12.45 -4.78 -22.16
N PHE A 350 13.62 -4.37 -21.65
CA PHE A 350 14.91 -4.83 -22.18
C PHE A 350 15.17 -6.29 -21.81
N ALA A 351 14.99 -6.67 -20.55
CA ALA A 351 15.14 -8.03 -20.07
C ALA A 351 14.09 -8.96 -20.68
N ALA A 352 12.83 -8.55 -20.84
CA ALA A 352 11.78 -9.29 -21.55
C ALA A 352 12.06 -9.35 -23.05
N ARG A 353 12.61 -8.30 -23.69
CA ARG A 353 13.08 -8.43 -25.08
C ARG A 353 14.22 -9.44 -25.22
N VAL A 354 15.17 -9.45 -24.28
CA VAL A 354 16.28 -10.41 -24.25
C VAL A 354 15.78 -11.82 -23.92
N ARG A 355 14.86 -11.97 -22.96
CA ARG A 355 14.21 -13.23 -22.58
C ARG A 355 13.35 -13.77 -23.72
N ASN A 356 12.51 -12.95 -24.34
CA ASN A 356 11.69 -13.33 -25.51
C ASN A 356 12.56 -13.70 -26.72
N ALA A 357 13.67 -12.97 -26.95
CA ALA A 357 14.62 -13.33 -28.00
C ALA A 357 15.35 -14.66 -27.72
N TRP A 358 15.53 -15.06 -26.46
CA TRP A 358 16.14 -16.32 -26.04
C TRP A 358 15.14 -17.48 -25.87
N GLN A 359 13.91 -17.21 -25.46
CA GLN A 359 12.83 -18.19 -25.29
C GLN A 359 12.27 -18.63 -26.63
N GLY A 360 12.24 -17.72 -27.62
CA GLY A 360 12.01 -18.08 -29.03
C GLY A 360 13.05 -19.04 -29.62
N PHE A 361 14.23 -19.19 -28.98
CA PHE A 361 15.23 -20.20 -29.33
C PHE A 361 14.99 -21.57 -28.64
N ARG A 362 14.21 -21.65 -27.56
CA ARG A 362 14.00 -22.85 -26.74
C ARG A 362 12.59 -23.44 -26.78
N GLY A 363 11.60 -22.71 -27.30
CA GLY A 363 10.23 -23.23 -27.46
C GLY A 363 9.45 -23.42 -26.15
N GLU A 364 9.86 -22.75 -25.06
CA GLU A 364 9.13 -22.71 -23.79
C GLU A 364 8.38 -21.36 -23.70
N ASP A 365 7.12 -21.38 -24.12
CA ASP A 365 6.23 -20.22 -24.05
C ASP A 365 5.67 -20.07 -22.62
N HIS A 366 6.33 -19.24 -21.81
CA HIS A 366 5.69 -18.58 -20.66
C HIS A 366 5.45 -17.11 -21.02
N GLU A 367 4.58 -16.87 -22.00
CA GLU A 367 4.05 -15.54 -22.32
C GLU A 367 3.04 -15.13 -21.23
N GLY A 368 3.52 -14.47 -20.17
CA GLY A 368 2.64 -13.91 -19.15
C GLY A 368 3.30 -12.74 -18.41
N PRO A 369 2.51 -11.78 -17.89
CA PRO A 369 3.04 -10.74 -17.02
C PRO A 369 3.73 -11.36 -15.81
N SER A 370 4.78 -10.71 -15.30
CA SER A 370 5.49 -11.13 -14.09
C SER A 370 5.68 -9.94 -13.17
N MET A 371 5.47 -10.13 -11.87
CA MET A 371 5.64 -9.12 -10.84
C MET A 371 6.98 -9.34 -10.12
N HIS A 372 7.72 -8.27 -9.89
CA HIS A 372 9.02 -8.31 -9.21
C HIS A 372 9.00 -7.40 -7.98
N LEU A 373 9.12 -8.00 -6.79
CA LEU A 373 9.24 -7.31 -5.51
C LEU A 373 10.73 -7.01 -5.25
N GLN A 374 11.03 -5.77 -4.89
CA GLN A 374 12.40 -5.34 -4.60
C GLN A 374 12.86 -5.87 -3.24
N PRO A 375 14.17 -5.90 -2.96
CA PRO A 375 14.67 -6.22 -1.63
C PRO A 375 14.15 -5.26 -0.57
N LEU A 376 14.06 -5.76 0.66
CA LEU A 376 13.80 -4.92 1.81
C LEU A 376 15.01 -4.01 2.07
N TYR A 377 14.72 -2.72 2.26
CA TYR A 377 15.75 -1.78 2.73
C TYR A 377 16.02 -1.98 4.23
N PRO A 378 17.26 -1.74 4.71
CA PRO A 378 17.62 -1.88 6.12
C PRO A 378 16.68 -1.15 7.07
N GLY A 379 16.24 0.05 6.69
CA GLY A 379 15.26 0.81 7.47
C GLY A 379 13.89 0.15 7.59
N THR A 380 13.41 -0.52 6.54
CA THR A 380 12.15 -1.28 6.55
C THR A 380 12.28 -2.51 7.44
N MET A 381 13.40 -3.25 7.33
CA MET A 381 13.66 -4.40 8.21
C MET A 381 13.76 -3.99 9.68
N LYS A 382 14.42 -2.87 9.98
CA LYS A 382 14.49 -2.32 11.34
C LYS A 382 13.08 -2.10 11.92
N ILE A 383 12.18 -1.49 11.15
CA ILE A 383 10.79 -1.26 11.58
C ILE A 383 10.06 -2.60 11.81
N MET A 384 10.21 -3.57 10.90
CA MET A 384 9.61 -4.91 11.08
C MET A 384 10.13 -5.59 12.37
N LEU A 385 11.43 -5.48 12.65
CA LEU A 385 12.06 -6.01 13.86
C LEU A 385 11.60 -5.27 15.13
N GLU A 386 11.37 -3.97 15.06
CA GLU A 386 10.80 -3.17 16.16
C GLU A 386 9.35 -3.59 16.48
N CYS A 387 8.54 -3.93 15.47
CA CYS A 387 7.20 -4.48 15.68
C CYS A 387 7.21 -5.91 16.26
N GLN A 388 8.26 -6.69 15.99
CA GLN A 388 8.46 -8.10 16.38
C GLN A 388 7.47 -9.11 15.78
N ASP A 389 6.19 -8.78 15.71
CA ASP A 389 5.16 -9.61 15.10
C ASP A 389 4.76 -9.01 13.74
N VAL A 390 4.62 -9.86 12.73
CA VAL A 390 4.30 -9.48 11.35
C VAL A 390 3.12 -10.31 10.85
N LEU A 391 2.10 -9.64 10.30
CA LEU A 391 1.04 -10.24 9.51
C LEU A 391 1.35 -10.03 8.02
N PRO A 392 1.82 -11.06 7.31
CA PRO A 392 2.10 -10.94 5.88
C PRO A 392 0.80 -11.07 5.08
N LEU A 393 0.70 -10.28 4.02
CA LEU A 393 -0.48 -10.17 3.18
C LEU A 393 -0.07 -10.07 1.71
N ALA A 394 -0.74 -10.82 0.85
CA ALA A 394 -0.60 -10.67 -0.59
C ALA A 394 -1.92 -10.17 -1.18
N VAL A 395 -1.88 -9.07 -1.92
CA VAL A 395 -3.04 -8.43 -2.54
C VAL A 395 -2.81 -8.16 -4.01
N CYS A 396 -3.85 -8.35 -4.81
CA CYS A 396 -3.93 -7.89 -6.19
C CYS A 396 -5.34 -7.35 -6.41
N MET A 397 -5.46 -6.08 -6.78
CA MET A 397 -6.75 -5.46 -7.09
C MET A 397 -7.09 -5.49 -8.59
N ASP A 398 -6.22 -6.06 -9.44
CA ASP A 398 -6.54 -6.24 -10.86
C ASP A 398 -7.83 -7.08 -11.00
N PRO A 399 -8.91 -6.53 -11.59
CA PRO A 399 -10.17 -7.25 -11.75
C PRO A 399 -10.03 -8.57 -12.53
N LYS A 400 -8.98 -8.75 -13.32
CA LYS A 400 -8.72 -10.01 -14.05
C LYS A 400 -8.25 -11.13 -13.14
N ASN A 401 -7.43 -10.79 -12.14
CA ASN A 401 -6.80 -11.77 -11.25
C ASN A 401 -6.80 -11.23 -9.80
N PRO A 402 -7.97 -10.94 -9.21
CA PRO A 402 -8.02 -10.36 -7.88
C PRO A 402 -7.59 -11.40 -6.85
N THR A 403 -6.82 -10.97 -5.85
CA THR A 403 -6.47 -11.85 -4.74
C THR A 403 -6.26 -11.06 -3.47
N THR A 404 -6.62 -11.64 -2.33
CA THR A 404 -6.19 -11.19 -1.00
C THR A 404 -5.92 -12.43 -0.17
N GLN A 405 -4.66 -12.68 0.16
CA GLN A 405 -4.24 -13.82 0.97
C GLN A 405 -3.61 -13.34 2.26
N LEU A 406 -4.18 -13.79 3.38
CA LEU A 406 -3.71 -13.52 4.73
C LEU A 406 -2.82 -14.67 5.20
N GLY A 407 -1.61 -14.35 5.63
CA GLY A 407 -0.73 -15.31 6.27
C GLY A 407 -1.05 -15.46 7.76
N SER A 408 -0.18 -16.18 8.46
CA SER A 408 -0.22 -16.28 9.91
C SER A 408 0.65 -15.19 10.54
N ILE A 409 0.24 -14.68 11.70
CA ILE A 409 1.05 -13.75 12.48
C ILE A 409 2.36 -14.47 12.84
N THR A 410 3.47 -13.92 12.36
CA THR A 410 4.80 -14.52 12.42
C THR A 410 5.73 -13.61 13.20
N ARG A 411 6.45 -14.16 14.16
CA ARG A 411 7.46 -13.41 14.90
C ARG A 411 8.74 -13.31 14.09
N VAL A 412 9.25 -12.10 13.91
CA VAL A 412 10.54 -11.80 13.29
C VAL A 412 11.58 -11.45 14.36
N ARG A 413 12.79 -11.96 14.20
CA ARG A 413 13.93 -11.79 15.12
C ARG A 413 15.22 -11.42 14.40
N THR A 414 15.33 -11.78 13.12
CA THR A 414 16.48 -11.49 12.27
C THR A 414 16.04 -10.90 10.94
N GLU A 415 16.98 -10.31 10.20
CA GLU A 415 16.74 -9.82 8.84
C GLU A 415 16.25 -10.96 7.92
N ASP A 416 16.82 -12.16 8.03
CA ASP A 416 16.36 -13.35 7.29
C ASP A 416 14.87 -13.66 7.54
N ASP A 417 14.35 -13.41 8.74
CA ASP A 417 12.94 -13.60 9.03
C ASP A 417 12.07 -12.61 8.24
N CYS A 418 12.55 -11.38 8.07
CA CYS A 418 11.90 -10.36 7.23
C CYS A 418 11.93 -10.75 5.75
N HIS A 419 13.04 -11.28 5.24
CA HIS A 419 13.11 -11.79 3.86
C HIS A 419 12.12 -12.95 3.64
N ARG A 420 12.00 -13.89 4.59
CA ARG A 420 11.03 -14.99 4.50
C ARG A 420 9.57 -14.53 4.50
N VAL A 421 9.26 -13.43 5.16
CA VAL A 421 7.95 -12.76 5.05
C VAL A 421 7.67 -12.34 3.61
N MET A 422 8.65 -11.71 2.95
CA MET A 422 8.49 -11.26 1.56
C MET A 422 8.42 -12.41 0.56
N ASP A 423 9.20 -13.48 0.77
CA ASP A 423 9.08 -14.72 -0.01
C ASP A 423 7.67 -15.32 0.09
N TRP A 424 7.11 -15.34 1.30
CA TRP A 424 5.75 -15.81 1.51
C TRP A 424 4.75 -14.95 0.74
N ILE A 425 4.88 -13.62 0.77
CA ILE A 425 4.01 -12.69 0.06
C ILE A 425 4.10 -12.93 -1.45
N ALA A 426 5.31 -13.05 -2.01
CA ALA A 426 5.51 -13.34 -3.43
C ALA A 426 4.86 -14.67 -3.84
N ALA A 427 5.09 -15.72 -3.07
CA ALA A 427 4.53 -17.03 -3.33
C ALA A 427 2.99 -17.04 -3.19
N ALA A 428 2.44 -16.33 -2.20
CA ALA A 428 0.99 -16.17 -2.01
C ALA A 428 0.36 -15.40 -3.17
N HIS A 429 0.96 -14.28 -3.57
CA HIS A 429 0.52 -13.51 -4.72
C HIS A 429 0.51 -14.36 -5.99
N GLN A 430 1.57 -15.11 -6.28
CA GLN A 430 1.63 -16.00 -7.44
C GLN A 430 0.55 -17.11 -7.39
N ARG A 431 0.35 -17.75 -6.23
CA ARG A 431 -0.73 -18.75 -6.08
C ARG A 431 -2.11 -18.16 -6.29
N GLY A 432 -2.31 -16.91 -5.87
CA GLY A 432 -3.62 -16.23 -5.91
C GLY A 432 -3.99 -15.70 -7.28
N THR A 433 -3.00 -15.19 -8.01
CA THR A 433 -3.21 -14.50 -9.29
C THR A 433 -2.83 -15.36 -10.50
N GLY A 434 -2.03 -16.41 -10.32
CA GLY A 434 -1.38 -17.13 -11.41
C GLY A 434 -0.23 -16.35 -12.08
N ILE A 435 0.03 -15.11 -11.65
CA ILE A 435 1.09 -14.25 -12.19
C ILE A 435 2.42 -14.64 -11.54
N THR A 436 3.44 -14.90 -12.35
CA THR A 436 4.78 -15.22 -11.83
C THR A 436 5.27 -14.06 -10.97
N THR A 437 5.53 -14.30 -9.68
CA THR A 437 5.89 -13.26 -8.72
C THR A 437 7.19 -13.64 -8.04
N VAL A 438 8.19 -12.77 -8.15
CA VAL A 438 9.54 -13.02 -7.65
C VAL A 438 9.94 -11.92 -6.68
N TYR A 439 10.31 -12.30 -5.46
CA TYR A 439 11.02 -11.43 -4.53
C TYR A 439 12.53 -11.55 -4.76
N HIS A 440 13.23 -10.41 -4.75
CA HIS A 440 14.68 -10.35 -4.83
C HIS A 440 15.21 -9.99 -3.44
N ASP A 441 16.09 -10.80 -2.88
CA ASP A 441 16.65 -10.58 -1.53
C ASP A 441 17.76 -9.52 -1.52
N ALA A 442 18.43 -9.29 -2.65
CA ALA A 442 19.46 -8.29 -2.84
C ALA A 442 19.24 -7.45 -4.11
N GLU A 443 19.74 -6.20 -4.14
CA GLU A 443 19.64 -5.34 -5.33
C GLU A 443 20.41 -5.91 -6.53
N ASP A 444 21.51 -6.62 -6.26
CA ASP A 444 22.30 -7.32 -7.28
C ASP A 444 21.61 -8.57 -7.84
N ASP A 445 20.56 -9.05 -7.19
CA ASP A 445 19.91 -10.30 -7.56
C ASP A 445 19.05 -10.15 -8.82
N LEU A 446 18.59 -8.94 -9.12
CA LEU A 446 17.98 -8.62 -10.42
C LEU A 446 19.01 -8.74 -11.56
N LEU A 447 20.24 -8.28 -11.34
CA LEU A 447 21.32 -8.37 -12.32
C LEU A 447 21.87 -9.79 -12.43
N THR A 448 21.90 -10.53 -11.32
CA THR A 448 22.31 -11.92 -11.24
C THR A 448 21.28 -12.84 -11.91
N ASN A 449 19.98 -12.57 -11.73
CA ASN A 449 18.90 -13.27 -12.43
C ASN A 449 18.88 -12.95 -13.93
N ILE A 450 19.17 -11.71 -14.33
CA ILE A 450 19.39 -11.36 -15.75
C ILE A 450 20.63 -12.09 -16.32
N ARG A 451 21.74 -12.14 -15.58
CA ARG A 451 22.97 -12.86 -16.00
C ARG A 451 22.77 -14.37 -16.06
N ALA A 452 22.07 -14.96 -15.10
CA ALA A 452 21.76 -16.39 -15.06
C ALA A 452 20.84 -16.80 -16.22
N ALA A 453 19.89 -15.93 -16.59
CA ALA A 453 19.07 -16.10 -17.78
C ALA A 453 19.86 -15.97 -19.10
N ILE A 454 20.97 -15.21 -19.11
CA ILE A 454 21.84 -15.04 -20.28
C ILE A 454 22.93 -16.14 -20.38
N SER A 455 23.31 -16.75 -19.26
CA SER A 455 24.46 -17.68 -19.16
C SER A 455 24.08 -19.16 -19.25
N ARG A 456 22.79 -19.50 -19.27
CA ARG A 456 22.28 -20.86 -19.49
C ARG A 456 21.66 -20.97 -20.85
#